data_AF-A0A5N6X4S6-F1
#
_entry.id   AF-A0A5N6X4S6-F1
#
_cell.length_a   1.000
_cell.length_b   1.000
_cell.length_c   1.000
_cell.angle_alpha   90.00
_cell.angle_beta   90.00
_cell.angle_gamma   90.00
#
_symmetry.space_group_name_H-M   'P 1'
#
loop_
_entity.id
_entity.type
_entity.pdbx_description
1 polymer ?
#
loop_
_entity_poly.entity_id
_entity_poly.type
_entity_poly.pdbx_seq_one_letter_code
_entity_poly.pdbx_strand_id
1 'polypeptide(L)'
;MDAPLTDVERTALQTSLEALNRQVGQYPVSASRGVTNRDRTGYVSTKCLCAAVELKLVDILADADEAGMTVDELADASGAHPDRLQQVLRVLRNDNIFDYDAVSHRYRNNRVSALLHSEHWTQWHNWVDLYGNEFYDIARGIPRSIRREEARWAAQINFDTNDDMFTYFQAQGWLPRLHRTLGGGAIAQAPGIVADYPWHEIGSRTVLDVGGGGGGFLASLLREYPQMRGGILDLPRPYFDLRERVPRENLIAGDFLKAVPAFEVYTMKWVLHDWKDPDVLTILRCIRASLIPGPDSRLVILESNLSDGQMGRLSRYGDINMMMTANGQERSEEQWRALAAASGWEVSRIYPMRRAWMSSNTIASDPNGAVVMGDMEYDGRVILYIIKADETSYINYIKPLILAEEIQFPHVLSVIDTRDEWFYSIHPERMVPSLKDQDPVTGEKVIVFESTACLQYLVDRFDTDGTWSGRTVAEKGAILSWTAYQTAALGPTAKYWLYFKRGYPTRANPVQLPRTIEKLHANTLRQWDILEKRLKEPGQQYIALKDRPTLADLSYFPFAMPWMFTFLGVDIKDWPHIQRWSERMLSRPAVARVLQRAPTLGH
;
A
#
# COMPACT_ATOMS: atom_id res chain seq x y z
N MET A 1 30.16 -27.13 -34.19
CA MET A 1 29.25 -28.10 -33.56
C MET A 1 28.90 -27.47 -32.26
N ASP A 2 27.86 -26.64 -32.29
CA ASP A 2 27.63 -25.69 -31.21
C ASP A 2 26.60 -26.35 -30.30
N ALA A 3 27.03 -26.66 -29.08
CA ALA A 3 26.18 -27.36 -28.13
C ALA A 3 24.97 -26.47 -27.77
N PRO A 4 23.75 -27.03 -27.70
CA PRO A 4 22.58 -26.24 -27.31
C PRO A 4 22.73 -25.75 -25.87
N LEU A 5 22.48 -24.46 -25.65
CA LEU A 5 22.56 -23.81 -24.34
C LEU A 5 21.65 -24.52 -23.32
N THR A 6 22.20 -24.77 -22.13
CA THR A 6 21.45 -25.32 -21.00
C THR A 6 20.39 -24.32 -20.51
N ASP A 7 19.39 -24.80 -19.78
CA ASP A 7 18.31 -23.93 -19.27
C ASP A 7 18.82 -22.88 -18.28
N VAL A 8 19.92 -23.16 -17.57
CA VAL A 8 20.61 -22.21 -16.69
C VAL A 8 21.27 -21.09 -17.51
N GLU A 9 21.94 -21.43 -18.60
CA GLU A 9 22.57 -20.45 -19.50
C GLU A 9 21.52 -19.59 -20.23
N ARG A 10 20.40 -20.21 -20.65
CA ARG A 10 19.24 -19.47 -21.20
C ARG A 10 18.64 -18.51 -20.18
N THR A 11 18.43 -18.95 -18.94
CA THR A 11 17.93 -18.09 -17.86
C THR A 11 18.88 -16.94 -17.55
N ALA A 12 20.20 -17.20 -17.54
CA ALA A 12 21.22 -16.18 -17.34
C ALA A 12 21.28 -15.16 -18.49
N LEU A 13 21.20 -15.61 -19.74
CA LEU A 13 21.11 -14.74 -20.92
C LEU A 13 19.85 -13.87 -20.90
N GLN A 14 18.70 -14.45 -20.54
CA GLN A 14 17.41 -13.75 -20.46
C GLN A 14 17.43 -12.71 -19.33
N THR A 15 17.97 -13.05 -18.16
CA THR A 15 18.20 -12.11 -17.05
C THR A 15 19.16 -10.98 -17.44
N SER A 16 20.21 -11.30 -18.20
CA SER A 16 21.19 -10.32 -18.70
C SER A 16 20.60 -9.40 -19.77
N LEU A 17 19.72 -9.90 -20.64
CA LEU A 17 18.96 -9.11 -21.61
C LEU A 17 17.94 -8.17 -20.93
N GLU A 18 17.27 -8.63 -19.87
CA GLU A 18 16.41 -7.79 -19.06
C GLU A 18 17.18 -6.72 -18.26
N ALA A 19 18.40 -7.04 -17.80
CA ALA A 19 19.29 -6.06 -17.18
C ALA A 19 19.80 -5.04 -18.21
N LEU A 20 20.15 -5.48 -19.43
CA LEU A 20 20.55 -4.59 -20.52
C LEU A 20 19.40 -3.68 -20.96
N ASN A 21 18.17 -4.21 -21.11
CA ASN A 21 16.99 -3.39 -21.44
C ASN A 21 16.68 -2.36 -20.33
N ARG A 22 16.88 -2.72 -19.05
CA ARG A 22 16.81 -1.77 -17.93
C ARG A 22 17.90 -0.69 -18.03
N GLN A 23 19.14 -1.04 -18.40
CA GLN A 23 20.23 -0.08 -18.61
C GLN A 23 20.04 0.82 -19.84
N VAL A 24 19.55 0.29 -20.97
CA VAL A 24 19.29 1.07 -22.19
C VAL A 24 18.20 2.11 -21.97
N GLY A 25 17.22 1.82 -21.11
CA GLY A 25 16.23 2.79 -20.62
C GLY A 25 16.77 3.84 -19.62
N GLN A 26 18.00 3.69 -19.14
CA GLN A 26 18.63 4.53 -18.09
C GLN A 26 19.78 5.43 -18.59
N TYR A 27 20.12 5.42 -19.89
CA TYR A 27 21.01 6.45 -20.42
C TYR A 27 20.42 7.84 -20.15
N PRO A 28 21.24 8.84 -19.76
CA PRO A 28 20.76 10.20 -19.50
C PRO A 28 20.17 10.79 -20.77
N VAL A 29 18.84 10.73 -20.86
CA VAL A 29 18.05 11.36 -21.90
C VAL A 29 18.33 12.85 -21.81
N SER A 30 18.88 13.44 -22.89
CA SER A 30 19.17 14.88 -22.91
C SER A 30 17.92 15.67 -22.52
N ALA A 31 18.07 16.80 -21.82
CA ALA A 31 16.94 17.62 -21.40
C ALA A 31 16.02 18.01 -22.58
N SER A 32 16.57 18.09 -23.79
CA SER A 32 15.82 18.25 -25.05
C SER A 32 14.92 17.05 -25.41
N ARG A 33 15.35 15.80 -25.20
CA ARG A 33 14.55 14.59 -25.49
C ARG A 33 13.40 14.39 -24.50
N GLY A 34 13.58 14.79 -23.23
CA GLY A 34 12.50 14.79 -22.23
C GLY A 34 11.29 15.65 -22.64
N VAL A 35 11.49 16.65 -23.51
CA VAL A 35 10.42 17.54 -24.00
C VAL A 35 9.87 17.12 -25.38
N THR A 36 10.58 16.26 -26.14
CA THR A 36 10.36 16.17 -27.60
C THR A 36 9.81 14.86 -28.16
N ASN A 37 9.93 13.70 -27.47
CA ASN A 37 9.77 12.41 -28.17
C ASN A 37 8.68 11.42 -27.69
N ARG A 38 8.00 11.63 -26.55
CA ARG A 38 6.90 10.73 -26.12
C ARG A 38 5.61 11.49 -25.82
N ASP A 39 5.69 12.58 -25.06
CA ASP A 39 4.50 13.30 -24.61
C ASP A 39 3.89 14.20 -25.68
N ARG A 40 4.69 14.66 -26.66
CA ARG A 40 4.22 15.51 -27.78
C ARG A 40 3.51 14.74 -28.89
N THR A 41 3.79 13.45 -29.08
CA THR A 41 3.29 12.66 -30.20
C THR A 41 2.36 11.51 -29.79
N GLY A 42 2.15 11.29 -28.49
CA GLY A 42 1.22 10.25 -28.00
C GLY A 42 -0.18 10.38 -28.59
N TYR A 43 -0.65 11.60 -28.85
CA TYR A 43 -1.91 11.88 -29.52
C TYR A 43 -2.00 11.29 -30.94
N VAL A 44 -0.87 11.21 -31.65
CA VAL A 44 -0.76 10.59 -32.98
C VAL A 44 -0.82 9.08 -32.86
N SER A 45 -0.07 8.47 -31.91
CA SER A 45 -0.16 7.03 -31.65
C SER A 45 -1.59 6.59 -31.31
N THR A 46 -2.32 7.37 -30.49
CA THR A 46 -3.74 7.12 -30.21
C THR A 46 -4.58 7.09 -31.48
N LYS A 47 -4.48 8.10 -32.36
CA LYS A 47 -5.26 8.12 -33.61
C LYS A 47 -4.81 7.06 -34.64
N CYS A 48 -3.53 6.68 -34.66
CA CYS A 48 -3.06 5.52 -35.42
C CYS A 48 -3.73 4.23 -34.95
N LEU A 49 -3.91 4.05 -33.63
CA LEU A 49 -4.57 2.89 -33.07
C LEU A 49 -6.08 2.89 -33.35
N CYS A 50 -6.75 4.05 -33.29
CA CYS A 50 -8.13 4.21 -33.73
C CYS A 50 -8.31 3.77 -35.19
N ALA A 51 -7.45 4.26 -36.10
CA ALA A 51 -7.51 3.89 -37.51
C ALA A 51 -7.34 2.37 -37.73
N ALA A 52 -6.48 1.69 -36.95
CA ALA A 52 -6.31 0.24 -37.04
C ALA A 52 -7.54 -0.56 -36.58
N VAL A 53 -8.28 -0.05 -35.59
CA VAL A 53 -9.55 -0.62 -35.12
C VAL A 53 -10.69 -0.33 -36.10
N GLU A 54 -10.81 0.90 -36.59
CA GLU A 54 -11.83 1.32 -37.55
C GLU A 54 -11.72 0.55 -38.88
N LEU A 55 -10.49 0.34 -39.37
CA LEU A 55 -10.17 -0.44 -40.56
C LEU A 55 -10.13 -1.97 -40.32
N LYS A 56 -10.45 -2.44 -39.10
CA LYS A 56 -10.48 -3.87 -38.71
C LYS A 56 -9.20 -4.65 -39.05
N LEU A 57 -8.04 -4.00 -38.95
CA LEU A 57 -6.76 -4.61 -39.34
C LEU A 57 -6.43 -5.85 -38.49
N VAL A 58 -6.90 -5.88 -37.25
CA VAL A 58 -6.70 -7.01 -36.33
C VAL A 58 -7.52 -8.22 -36.75
N ASP A 59 -8.78 -8.02 -37.13
CA ASP A 59 -9.67 -9.10 -37.59
C ASP A 59 -9.17 -9.66 -38.93
N ILE A 60 -8.81 -8.78 -39.88
CA ILE A 60 -8.20 -9.17 -41.17
C ILE A 60 -6.90 -9.99 -40.96
N LEU A 61 -6.05 -9.59 -40.00
CA LEU A 61 -4.85 -10.36 -39.64
C LEU A 61 -5.10 -11.62 -38.80
N ALA A 62 -6.33 -11.84 -38.32
CA ALA A 62 -6.72 -13.07 -37.62
C ALA A 62 -7.23 -14.14 -38.60
N ASP A 63 -7.84 -13.70 -39.71
CA ASP A 63 -8.23 -14.57 -40.84
C ASP A 63 -7.05 -14.90 -41.79
N ALA A 64 -5.90 -14.23 -41.62
CA ALA A 64 -4.67 -14.46 -42.37
C ALA A 64 -3.93 -15.74 -41.95
N ASP A 65 -3.00 -16.20 -42.80
CA ASP A 65 -2.13 -17.34 -42.47
C ASP A 65 -1.03 -16.97 -41.44
N GLU A 66 -0.29 -17.98 -40.96
CA GLU A 66 0.83 -17.78 -40.02
C GLU A 66 2.02 -16.98 -40.60
N ALA A 67 2.07 -16.76 -41.92
CA ALA A 67 3.05 -15.90 -42.56
C ALA A 67 2.66 -14.40 -42.44
N GLY A 68 1.37 -14.12 -42.27
CA GLY A 68 0.82 -12.77 -42.14
C GLY A 68 0.73 -12.04 -43.47
N MET A 69 0.36 -10.76 -43.45
CA MET A 69 0.05 -9.98 -44.66
C MET A 69 1.03 -8.83 -44.88
N THR A 70 1.37 -8.58 -46.14
CA THR A 70 2.08 -7.37 -46.59
C THR A 70 1.18 -6.13 -46.44
N VAL A 71 1.77 -4.93 -46.57
CA VAL A 71 1.00 -3.67 -46.49
C VAL A 71 -0.01 -3.56 -47.63
N ASP A 72 0.32 -4.02 -48.83
CA ASP A 72 -0.56 -3.94 -49.99
C ASP A 72 -1.75 -4.90 -49.85
N GLU A 73 -1.50 -6.16 -49.46
CA GLU A 73 -2.55 -7.14 -49.14
C GLU A 73 -3.49 -6.62 -48.02
N LEU A 74 -2.95 -5.97 -46.97
CA LEU A 74 -3.75 -5.35 -45.91
C LEU A 74 -4.54 -4.13 -46.39
N ALA A 75 -3.95 -3.31 -47.26
CA ALA A 75 -4.60 -2.13 -47.81
C ALA A 75 -5.80 -2.53 -48.68
N ASP A 76 -5.63 -3.53 -49.54
CA ASP A 76 -6.70 -4.08 -50.38
C ASP A 76 -7.82 -4.69 -49.52
N ALA A 77 -7.48 -5.46 -48.49
CA ALA A 77 -8.48 -6.09 -47.60
C ALA A 77 -9.24 -5.09 -46.71
N SER A 78 -8.60 -3.98 -46.31
CA SER A 78 -9.21 -2.96 -45.43
C SER A 78 -9.79 -1.75 -46.17
N GLY A 79 -9.54 -1.62 -47.48
CA GLY A 79 -9.88 -0.43 -48.26
C GLY A 79 -9.01 0.80 -47.97
N ALA A 80 -7.84 0.62 -47.34
CA ALA A 80 -6.93 1.70 -46.99
C ALA A 80 -6.03 2.12 -48.16
N HIS A 81 -5.46 3.33 -48.10
CA HIS A 81 -4.39 3.73 -49.03
C HIS A 81 -3.05 3.12 -48.57
N PRO A 82 -2.34 2.32 -49.41
CA PRO A 82 -1.13 1.61 -49.00
C PRO A 82 -0.05 2.50 -48.37
N ASP A 83 0.30 3.62 -49.01
CA ASP A 83 1.30 4.57 -48.50
C ASP A 83 0.98 5.13 -47.10
N ARG A 84 -0.31 5.38 -46.84
CA ARG A 84 -0.79 5.94 -45.57
C ARG A 84 -0.88 4.85 -44.50
N LEU A 85 -1.37 3.66 -44.88
CA LEU A 85 -1.39 2.49 -44.00
C LEU A 85 0.03 2.11 -43.57
N GLN A 86 1.01 2.19 -44.48
CA GLN A 86 2.42 1.97 -44.18
C GLN A 86 2.96 2.92 -43.10
N GLN A 87 2.53 4.20 -43.12
CA GLN A 87 2.91 5.18 -42.10
C GLN A 87 2.27 4.86 -40.73
N VAL A 88 0.99 4.47 -40.72
CA VAL A 88 0.28 4.04 -39.50
C VAL A 88 0.92 2.79 -38.89
N LEU A 89 1.12 1.73 -39.69
CA LEU A 89 1.75 0.48 -39.24
C LEU A 89 3.19 0.67 -38.76
N ARG A 90 3.94 1.63 -39.32
CA ARG A 90 5.27 2.02 -38.81
C ARG A 90 5.22 2.62 -37.40
N VAL A 91 4.17 3.33 -37.02
CA VAL A 91 3.98 3.79 -35.63
C VAL A 91 3.60 2.61 -34.74
N LEU A 92 2.57 1.85 -35.13
CA LEU A 92 2.02 0.77 -34.31
C LEU A 92 3.00 -0.38 -34.06
N ARG A 93 3.89 -0.70 -35.01
CA ARG A 93 4.97 -1.68 -34.78
C ARG A 93 6.05 -1.15 -33.82
N ASN A 94 6.35 0.15 -33.85
CA ASN A 94 7.31 0.75 -32.92
C ASN A 94 6.74 0.77 -31.48
N ASP A 95 5.42 0.92 -31.37
CA ASP A 95 4.66 0.77 -30.11
C ASP A 95 4.39 -0.71 -29.75
N ASN A 96 4.91 -1.68 -30.53
CA ASN A 96 4.80 -3.14 -30.36
C ASN A 96 3.36 -3.72 -30.40
N ILE A 97 2.44 -3.01 -31.06
CA ILE A 97 1.04 -3.46 -31.24
C ILE A 97 0.96 -4.63 -32.22
N PHE A 98 1.73 -4.59 -33.31
CA PHE A 98 1.81 -5.65 -34.32
C PHE A 98 3.24 -6.15 -34.48
N ASP A 99 3.41 -7.42 -34.80
CA ASP A 99 4.70 -7.98 -35.19
C ASP A 99 4.97 -7.66 -36.67
N TYR A 100 6.23 -7.39 -37.01
CA TYR A 100 6.67 -7.10 -38.37
C TYR A 100 7.95 -7.87 -38.69
N ASP A 101 7.90 -8.70 -39.73
CA ASP A 101 9.07 -9.37 -40.28
C ASP A 101 9.75 -8.45 -41.31
N ALA A 102 10.99 -8.05 -41.01
CA ALA A 102 11.79 -7.18 -41.87
C ALA A 102 12.32 -7.87 -43.14
N VAL A 103 12.30 -9.20 -43.21
CA VAL A 103 12.77 -10.00 -44.36
C VAL A 103 11.64 -10.27 -45.34
N SER A 104 10.49 -10.73 -44.86
CA SER A 104 9.30 -10.96 -45.71
C SER A 104 8.43 -9.72 -45.92
N HIS A 105 8.68 -8.65 -45.17
CA HIS A 105 7.88 -7.42 -45.13
C HIS A 105 6.41 -7.61 -44.72
N ARG A 106 6.09 -8.71 -44.03
CA ARG A 106 4.75 -9.07 -43.56
C ARG A 106 4.50 -8.62 -42.11
N TYR A 107 3.26 -8.24 -41.83
CA TYR A 107 2.73 -7.93 -40.50
C TYR A 107 1.89 -9.09 -39.98
N ARG A 108 1.93 -9.31 -38.66
CA ARG A 108 1.12 -10.32 -37.97
C ARG A 108 0.50 -9.76 -36.70
N ASN A 109 -0.61 -10.36 -36.31
CA ASN A 109 -1.12 -10.21 -34.96
C ASN A 109 -0.13 -10.76 -33.93
N ASN A 110 -0.06 -10.09 -32.79
CA ASN A 110 0.69 -10.54 -31.62
C ASN A 110 -0.21 -10.52 -30.38
N ARG A 111 0.35 -10.87 -29.20
CA ARG A 111 -0.41 -10.90 -27.94
C ARG A 111 -1.05 -9.57 -27.51
N VAL A 112 -0.63 -8.45 -28.10
CA VAL A 112 -1.18 -7.11 -27.84
C VAL A 112 -2.30 -6.79 -28.82
N SER A 113 -2.08 -6.91 -30.14
CA SER A 113 -3.16 -6.67 -31.11
C SER A 113 -4.33 -7.65 -30.95
N ALA A 114 -4.07 -8.91 -30.59
CA ALA A 114 -5.12 -9.91 -30.38
C ALA A 114 -6.18 -9.50 -29.32
N LEU A 115 -5.82 -8.64 -28.37
CA LEU A 115 -6.75 -8.08 -27.37
C LEU A 115 -7.78 -7.12 -27.97
N LEU A 116 -7.50 -6.58 -29.16
CA LEU A 116 -8.32 -5.62 -29.90
C LEU A 116 -9.22 -6.29 -30.96
N HIS A 117 -9.17 -7.62 -31.12
CA HIS A 117 -10.04 -8.35 -32.04
C HIS A 117 -11.51 -8.12 -31.69
N SER A 118 -12.38 -7.94 -32.68
CA SER A 118 -13.78 -7.50 -32.47
C SER A 118 -14.57 -8.45 -31.57
N GLU A 119 -14.32 -9.76 -31.66
CA GLU A 119 -14.96 -10.79 -30.83
C GLU A 119 -14.22 -11.08 -29.49
N HIS A 120 -13.10 -10.41 -29.20
CA HIS A 120 -12.36 -10.68 -27.96
C HIS A 120 -13.20 -10.32 -26.72
N TRP A 121 -13.32 -11.24 -25.75
CA TRP A 121 -14.26 -11.14 -24.62
C TRP A 121 -14.08 -9.90 -23.73
N THR A 122 -12.88 -9.31 -23.67
CA THR A 122 -12.63 -8.04 -22.93
C THR A 122 -13.01 -6.79 -23.72
N GLN A 123 -13.26 -6.90 -25.03
CA GLN A 123 -13.79 -5.84 -25.88
C GLN A 123 -12.96 -4.53 -25.87
N TRP A 124 -11.62 -4.62 -25.86
CA TRP A 124 -10.71 -3.45 -25.76
C TRP A 124 -10.81 -2.49 -26.95
N HIS A 125 -11.27 -2.94 -28.12
CA HIS A 125 -11.54 -2.05 -29.27
C HIS A 125 -12.56 -0.96 -28.95
N ASN A 126 -13.60 -1.23 -28.15
CA ASN A 126 -14.58 -0.23 -27.72
C ASN A 126 -13.92 0.86 -26.86
N TRP A 127 -12.87 0.52 -26.09
CA TRP A 127 -12.08 1.51 -25.35
C TRP A 127 -11.25 2.36 -26.30
N VAL A 128 -10.57 1.75 -27.28
CA VAL A 128 -9.79 2.49 -28.29
C VAL A 128 -10.66 3.48 -29.08
N ASP A 129 -11.86 3.09 -29.50
CA ASP A 129 -12.80 3.99 -30.18
C ASP A 129 -13.25 5.13 -29.27
N LEU A 130 -13.96 4.83 -28.17
CA LEU A 130 -14.57 5.85 -27.32
C LEU A 130 -13.54 6.78 -26.66
N TYR A 131 -12.43 6.24 -26.17
CA TYR A 131 -11.40 7.08 -25.53
C TYR A 131 -10.54 7.80 -26.55
N GLY A 132 -10.25 7.15 -27.68
CA GLY A 132 -9.47 7.76 -28.76
C GLY A 132 -10.23 8.84 -29.53
N ASN A 133 -11.56 8.89 -29.45
CA ASN A 133 -12.41 9.90 -30.09
C ASN A 133 -13.02 10.89 -29.08
N GLU A 134 -14.04 10.51 -28.31
CA GLU A 134 -14.81 11.48 -27.52
C GLU A 134 -14.08 11.96 -26.26
N PHE A 135 -13.41 11.07 -25.53
CA PHE A 135 -12.61 11.49 -24.35
C PHE A 135 -11.37 12.28 -24.79
N TYR A 136 -10.78 11.92 -25.93
CA TYR A 136 -9.72 12.69 -26.58
C TYR A 136 -10.16 14.13 -26.89
N ASP A 137 -11.41 14.30 -27.34
CA ASP A 137 -11.97 15.63 -27.62
C ASP A 137 -12.28 16.39 -26.33
N ILE A 138 -12.86 15.74 -25.31
CA ILE A 138 -13.04 16.32 -23.97
C ILE A 138 -11.72 16.84 -23.39
N ALA A 139 -10.61 16.10 -23.55
CA ALA A 139 -9.30 16.46 -23.02
C ALA A 139 -8.77 17.82 -23.53
N ARG A 140 -9.26 18.31 -24.68
CA ARG A 140 -8.93 19.65 -25.19
C ARG A 140 -9.35 20.78 -24.24
N GLY A 141 -10.36 20.56 -23.39
CA GLY A 141 -10.83 21.54 -22.41
C GLY A 141 -9.95 21.69 -21.16
N ILE A 142 -9.06 20.72 -20.87
CA ILE A 142 -8.28 20.65 -19.62
C ILE A 142 -7.49 21.94 -19.33
N PRO A 143 -6.76 22.57 -20.29
CA PRO A 143 -5.98 23.79 -20.02
C PRO A 143 -6.83 25.02 -19.63
N ARG A 144 -8.14 24.97 -19.84
CA ARG A 144 -9.09 26.01 -19.41
C ARG A 144 -9.80 25.62 -18.12
N SER A 145 -10.19 24.34 -17.92
CA SER A 145 -10.90 23.91 -16.70
C SER A 145 -10.07 24.01 -15.42
N ILE A 146 -8.73 23.98 -15.51
CA ILE A 146 -7.85 24.11 -14.33
C ILE A 146 -7.62 25.56 -13.86
N ARG A 147 -8.28 26.54 -14.48
CA ARG A 147 -8.14 27.96 -14.11
C ARG A 147 -9.07 28.30 -12.95
N ARG A 148 -8.61 29.13 -12.00
CA ARG A 148 -9.35 29.43 -10.76
C ARG A 148 -10.69 30.12 -10.99
N GLU A 149 -10.81 30.84 -12.10
CA GLU A 149 -12.02 31.57 -12.50
C GLU A 149 -13.02 30.73 -13.30
N GLU A 150 -12.66 29.51 -13.71
CA GLU A 150 -13.51 28.64 -14.51
C GLU A 150 -14.27 27.66 -13.61
N ALA A 151 -15.59 27.59 -13.80
CA ALA A 151 -16.48 26.71 -13.03
C ALA A 151 -16.89 25.46 -13.82
N ARG A 152 -16.73 25.47 -15.15
CA ARG A 152 -17.03 24.33 -16.03
C ARG A 152 -15.88 23.34 -16.07
N TRP A 153 -16.19 22.05 -16.08
CA TRP A 153 -15.19 21.01 -16.37
C TRP A 153 -14.92 20.89 -17.88
N ALA A 154 -13.86 20.15 -18.25
CA ALA A 154 -13.35 20.15 -19.62
C ALA A 154 -14.38 19.71 -20.68
N ALA A 155 -15.26 18.75 -20.37
CA ALA A 155 -16.32 18.32 -21.28
C ALA A 155 -17.33 19.46 -21.59
N GLN A 156 -17.80 20.15 -20.55
CA GLN A 156 -18.67 21.33 -20.67
C GLN A 156 -18.01 22.48 -21.45
N ILE A 157 -16.70 22.66 -21.28
CA ILE A 157 -15.92 23.66 -22.04
C ILE A 157 -15.79 23.26 -23.52
N ASN A 158 -15.41 22.02 -23.81
CA ASN A 158 -15.13 21.57 -25.18
C ASN A 158 -16.41 21.46 -26.03
N PHE A 159 -17.52 21.06 -25.42
CA PHE A 159 -18.82 20.93 -26.10
C PHE A 159 -19.75 22.16 -25.92
N ASP A 160 -19.29 23.21 -25.24
CA ASP A 160 -20.04 24.41 -24.85
C ASP A 160 -21.46 24.11 -24.32
N THR A 161 -21.53 23.24 -23.31
CA THR A 161 -22.79 22.89 -22.63
C THR A 161 -22.69 23.13 -21.12
N ASN A 162 -23.85 23.20 -20.46
CA ASN A 162 -23.97 23.11 -19.00
C ASN A 162 -24.45 21.72 -18.54
N ASP A 163 -24.78 20.82 -19.47
CA ASP A 163 -25.24 19.47 -19.17
C ASP A 163 -24.11 18.64 -18.49
N ASP A 164 -24.51 17.61 -17.75
CA ASP A 164 -23.60 16.55 -17.33
C ASP A 164 -23.25 15.61 -18.51
N MET A 165 -22.21 14.80 -18.33
CA MET A 165 -21.75 13.87 -19.37
C MET A 165 -22.85 12.90 -19.82
N PHE A 166 -23.68 12.35 -18.92
CA PHE A 166 -24.69 11.37 -19.28
C PHE A 166 -25.84 12.00 -20.07
N THR A 167 -26.32 13.17 -19.63
CA THR A 167 -27.35 13.94 -20.36
C THR A 167 -26.86 14.30 -21.76
N TYR A 168 -25.63 14.82 -21.88
CA TYR A 168 -25.05 15.17 -23.18
C TYR A 168 -24.84 13.93 -24.07
N PHE A 169 -24.25 12.84 -23.54
CA PHE A 169 -24.01 11.60 -24.29
C PHE A 169 -25.31 10.92 -24.70
N GLN A 170 -26.39 11.08 -23.94
CA GLN A 170 -27.72 10.61 -24.34
C GLN A 170 -28.25 11.42 -25.53
N ALA A 171 -28.14 12.75 -25.49
CA ALA A 171 -28.56 13.63 -26.57
C ALA A 171 -27.78 13.39 -27.88
N GLN A 172 -26.47 13.10 -27.79
CA GLN A 172 -25.62 12.75 -28.95
C GLN A 172 -25.75 11.27 -29.41
N GLY A 173 -26.53 10.44 -28.70
CA GLY A 173 -26.66 9.01 -29.01
C GLY A 173 -25.42 8.16 -28.69
N TRP A 174 -24.45 8.71 -27.95
CA TRP A 174 -23.21 8.01 -27.56
C TRP A 174 -23.36 7.13 -26.32
N LEU A 175 -24.39 7.35 -25.50
CA LEU A 175 -24.66 6.61 -24.26
C LEU A 175 -24.63 5.07 -24.43
N PRO A 176 -25.17 4.45 -25.51
CA PRO A 176 -25.06 3.01 -25.72
C PRO A 176 -23.62 2.52 -25.91
N ARG A 177 -22.74 3.31 -26.54
CA ARG A 177 -21.30 2.98 -26.68
C ARG A 177 -20.57 3.13 -25.35
N LEU A 178 -20.88 4.18 -24.57
CA LEU A 178 -20.35 4.33 -23.21
C LEU A 178 -20.71 3.11 -22.35
N HIS A 179 -21.98 2.68 -22.35
CA HIS A 179 -22.41 1.48 -21.64
C HIS A 179 -21.68 0.20 -22.11
N ARG A 180 -21.48 0.00 -23.43
CA ARG A 180 -20.70 -1.16 -23.94
C ARG A 180 -19.25 -1.14 -23.47
N THR A 181 -18.60 0.02 -23.57
CA THR A 181 -17.19 0.21 -23.19
C THR A 181 -16.97 -0.08 -21.70
N LEU A 182 -17.76 0.57 -20.83
CA LEU A 182 -17.71 0.35 -19.39
C LEU A 182 -18.10 -1.08 -19.01
N GLY A 183 -19.06 -1.70 -19.73
CA GLY A 183 -19.46 -3.10 -19.55
C GLY A 183 -18.31 -4.08 -19.79
N GLY A 184 -17.57 -3.94 -20.90
CA GLY A 184 -16.37 -4.75 -21.18
C GLY A 184 -15.30 -4.57 -20.10
N GLY A 185 -15.09 -3.34 -19.64
CA GLY A 185 -14.19 -3.04 -18.52
C GLY A 185 -14.64 -3.68 -17.19
N ALA A 186 -15.94 -3.77 -16.92
CA ALA A 186 -16.45 -4.45 -15.73
C ALA A 186 -16.25 -5.97 -15.81
N ILE A 187 -16.48 -6.58 -16.97
CA ILE A 187 -16.26 -8.03 -17.22
C ILE A 187 -14.78 -8.39 -17.05
N ALA A 188 -13.86 -7.58 -17.60
CA ALA A 188 -12.42 -7.82 -17.48
C ALA A 188 -11.92 -7.81 -16.03
N GLN A 189 -12.57 -7.02 -15.16
CA GLN A 189 -12.17 -6.84 -13.75
C GLN A 189 -12.84 -7.84 -12.81
N ALA A 190 -14.04 -8.33 -13.13
CA ALA A 190 -14.84 -9.19 -12.26
C ALA A 190 -14.08 -10.42 -11.69
N PRO A 191 -13.23 -11.15 -12.45
CA PRO A 191 -12.49 -12.30 -11.90
C PRO A 191 -11.53 -11.92 -10.75
N GLY A 192 -10.86 -10.78 -10.84
CA GLY A 192 -9.99 -10.27 -9.77
C GLY A 192 -10.80 -9.87 -8.54
N ILE A 193 -11.92 -9.18 -8.75
CA ILE A 193 -12.80 -8.74 -7.65
C ILE A 193 -13.34 -9.94 -6.85
N VAL A 194 -13.85 -10.93 -7.58
CA VAL A 194 -14.50 -12.12 -7.01
C VAL A 194 -13.49 -13.07 -6.35
N ALA A 195 -12.23 -13.11 -6.82
CA ALA A 195 -11.22 -14.01 -6.27
C ALA A 195 -10.39 -13.43 -5.10
N ASP A 196 -10.13 -12.12 -5.08
CA ASP A 196 -9.12 -11.53 -4.19
C ASP A 196 -9.67 -10.89 -2.91
N TYR A 197 -10.96 -10.56 -2.87
CA TYR A 197 -11.65 -10.18 -1.63
C TYR A 197 -12.28 -11.42 -0.98
N PRO A 198 -12.28 -11.56 0.37
CA PRO A 198 -12.77 -12.75 1.06
C PRO A 198 -14.31 -12.81 1.15
N TRP A 199 -15.00 -12.88 0.01
CA TRP A 199 -16.47 -12.96 -0.07
C TRP A 199 -17.05 -14.17 0.68
N HIS A 200 -16.26 -15.22 0.89
CA HIS A 200 -16.65 -16.39 1.67
C HIS A 200 -17.00 -16.05 3.15
N GLU A 201 -16.44 -14.98 3.72
CA GLU A 201 -16.76 -14.52 5.09
C GLU A 201 -18.20 -14.01 5.22
N ILE A 202 -18.77 -13.47 4.13
CA ILE A 202 -20.15 -12.96 4.10
C ILE A 202 -21.15 -14.14 4.20
N GLY A 203 -20.78 -15.31 3.68
CA GLY A 203 -21.57 -16.53 3.74
C GLY A 203 -22.90 -16.41 2.98
N SER A 204 -24.00 -16.76 3.64
CA SER A 204 -25.36 -16.79 3.05
C SER A 204 -26.13 -15.47 3.19
N ARG A 205 -25.46 -14.38 3.57
CA ARG A 205 -26.07 -13.05 3.77
C ARG A 205 -26.48 -12.40 2.45
N THR A 206 -27.23 -11.31 2.57
CA THR A 206 -27.64 -10.49 1.42
C THR A 206 -26.75 -9.26 1.29
N VAL A 207 -26.10 -9.11 0.13
CA VAL A 207 -25.28 -7.94 -0.21
C VAL A 207 -26.11 -6.97 -1.06
N LEU A 208 -26.19 -5.70 -0.64
CA LEU A 208 -26.82 -4.63 -1.42
C LEU A 208 -25.77 -3.84 -2.21
N ASP A 209 -25.84 -3.88 -3.53
CA ASP A 209 -24.98 -3.11 -4.43
C ASP A 209 -25.59 -1.72 -4.68
N VAL A 210 -24.98 -0.68 -4.11
CA VAL A 210 -25.44 0.72 -4.17
C VAL A 210 -24.76 1.42 -5.35
N GLY A 211 -25.56 1.88 -6.32
CA GLY A 211 -25.06 2.28 -7.64
C GLY A 211 -24.69 1.09 -8.53
N GLY A 212 -25.30 -0.08 -8.31
CA GLY A 212 -24.98 -1.32 -9.03
C GLY A 212 -25.32 -1.32 -10.52
N GLY A 213 -26.07 -0.33 -11.01
CA GLY A 213 -26.42 -0.13 -12.41
C GLY A 213 -27.10 -1.34 -13.05
N GLY A 214 -26.49 -1.86 -14.12
CA GLY A 214 -26.96 -3.08 -14.79
C GLY A 214 -26.73 -4.37 -14.00
N GLY A 215 -26.02 -4.33 -12.86
CA GLY A 215 -25.89 -5.45 -11.92
C GLY A 215 -24.87 -6.53 -12.30
N GLY A 216 -24.04 -6.32 -13.32
CA GLY A 216 -23.09 -7.33 -13.81
C GLY A 216 -22.04 -7.76 -12.78
N PHE A 217 -21.64 -6.87 -11.86
CA PHE A 217 -20.77 -7.21 -10.73
C PHE A 217 -21.46 -8.20 -9.79
N LEU A 218 -22.64 -7.84 -9.27
CA LEU A 218 -23.44 -8.69 -8.40
C LEU A 218 -23.79 -10.03 -9.06
N ALA A 219 -24.12 -10.05 -10.37
CA ALA A 219 -24.37 -11.28 -11.13
C ALA A 219 -23.17 -12.24 -11.11
N SER A 220 -21.96 -11.69 -11.22
CA SER A 220 -20.69 -12.43 -11.19
C SER A 220 -20.39 -12.94 -9.79
N LEU A 221 -20.55 -12.09 -8.77
CA LEU A 221 -20.35 -12.43 -7.37
C LEU A 221 -21.28 -13.56 -6.92
N LEU A 222 -22.58 -13.45 -7.19
CA LEU A 222 -23.54 -14.50 -6.84
C LEU A 222 -23.26 -15.81 -7.59
N ARG A 223 -22.67 -15.76 -8.80
CA ARG A 223 -22.36 -16.97 -9.58
C ARG A 223 -21.26 -17.81 -8.91
N GLU A 224 -20.26 -17.17 -8.33
CA GLU A 224 -19.19 -17.83 -7.58
C GLU A 224 -19.63 -18.24 -6.17
N TYR A 225 -20.55 -17.49 -5.55
CA TYR A 225 -21.06 -17.76 -4.20
C TYR A 225 -22.57 -18.06 -4.19
N PRO A 226 -23.02 -19.27 -4.59
CA PRO A 226 -24.45 -19.60 -4.73
C PRO A 226 -25.30 -19.51 -3.47
N GLN A 227 -24.69 -19.50 -2.27
CA GLN A 227 -25.40 -19.35 -1.00
C GLN A 227 -25.70 -17.87 -0.66
N MET A 228 -24.94 -16.94 -1.23
CA MET A 228 -25.11 -15.50 -1.03
C MET A 228 -26.38 -15.01 -1.75
N ARG A 229 -27.00 -13.97 -1.20
CA ARG A 229 -28.13 -13.27 -1.83
C ARG A 229 -27.72 -11.87 -2.24
N GLY A 230 -28.39 -11.32 -3.24
CA GLY A 230 -28.13 -9.97 -3.72
C GLY A 230 -29.31 -9.02 -3.53
N GLY A 231 -29.00 -7.73 -3.68
CA GLY A 231 -29.92 -6.64 -3.96
C GLY A 231 -29.20 -5.52 -4.69
N ILE A 232 -29.94 -4.63 -5.35
CA ILE A 232 -29.42 -3.43 -6.02
C ILE A 232 -30.23 -2.22 -5.57
N LEU A 233 -29.54 -1.12 -5.30
CA LEU A 233 -30.10 0.22 -5.20
C LEU A 233 -29.54 1.08 -6.34
N ASP A 234 -30.41 1.55 -7.24
CA ASP A 234 -30.04 2.48 -8.33
C ASP A 234 -31.22 3.38 -8.73
N LEU A 235 -30.98 4.32 -9.65
CA LEU A 235 -32.04 5.10 -10.29
C LEU A 235 -32.92 4.20 -11.19
N PRO A 236 -34.17 4.59 -11.51
CA PRO A 236 -35.11 3.75 -12.26
C PRO A 236 -34.58 3.32 -13.65
N ARG A 237 -34.06 2.10 -13.76
CA ARG A 237 -33.50 1.51 -14.99
C ARG A 237 -33.86 0.01 -15.10
N PRO A 238 -33.88 -0.56 -16.31
CA PRO A 238 -34.14 -1.98 -16.49
C PRO A 238 -32.97 -2.84 -15.99
N TYR A 239 -33.16 -3.55 -14.88
CA TYR A 239 -32.24 -4.60 -14.45
C TYR A 239 -32.27 -5.77 -15.44
N PHE A 240 -31.13 -6.03 -16.08
CA PHE A 240 -30.90 -7.17 -16.96
C PHE A 240 -30.27 -8.33 -16.16
N ASP A 241 -30.53 -9.57 -16.59
CA ASP A 241 -29.85 -10.81 -16.16
C ASP A 241 -29.88 -11.21 -14.65
N LEU A 242 -30.52 -10.41 -13.77
CA LEU A 242 -30.56 -10.70 -12.32
C LEU A 242 -31.90 -11.25 -11.78
N ARG A 243 -32.96 -11.24 -12.58
CA ARG A 243 -34.35 -11.45 -12.11
C ARG A 243 -34.64 -12.86 -11.57
N GLU A 244 -33.77 -13.83 -11.82
CA GLU A 244 -33.87 -15.21 -11.32
C GLU A 244 -33.07 -15.42 -10.01
N ARG A 245 -32.19 -14.49 -9.65
CA ARG A 245 -31.19 -14.67 -8.57
C ARG A 245 -31.22 -13.59 -7.50
N VAL A 246 -31.77 -12.42 -7.84
CA VAL A 246 -32.07 -11.32 -6.91
C VAL A 246 -33.59 -11.26 -6.75
N PRO A 247 -34.13 -11.40 -5.52
CA PRO A 247 -35.57 -11.24 -5.26
C PRO A 247 -36.07 -9.86 -5.74
N ARG A 248 -37.31 -9.77 -6.22
CA ARG A 248 -37.84 -8.52 -6.81
C ARG A 248 -37.92 -7.39 -5.79
N GLU A 249 -38.18 -7.73 -4.54
CA GLU A 249 -38.16 -6.85 -3.37
C GLU A 249 -36.78 -6.25 -3.09
N ASN A 250 -35.70 -6.87 -3.58
CA ASN A 250 -34.33 -6.39 -3.46
C ASN A 250 -33.84 -5.62 -4.72
N LEU A 251 -34.71 -5.36 -5.70
CA LEU A 251 -34.44 -4.51 -6.87
C LEU A 251 -35.04 -3.12 -6.63
N ILE A 252 -34.27 -2.25 -5.97
CA ILE A 252 -34.79 -1.06 -5.30
C ILE A 252 -34.44 0.17 -6.14
N ALA A 253 -35.46 0.87 -6.63
CA ALA A 253 -35.29 2.16 -7.27
C ALA A 253 -35.22 3.26 -6.20
N GLY A 254 -34.14 4.05 -6.16
CA GLY A 254 -33.96 5.08 -5.14
C GLY A 254 -32.74 5.97 -5.34
N ASP A 255 -32.54 6.87 -4.38
CA ASP A 255 -31.51 7.90 -4.38
C ASP A 255 -30.68 7.77 -3.09
N PHE A 256 -29.44 7.26 -3.24
CA PHE A 256 -28.53 6.97 -2.14
C PHE A 256 -27.98 8.23 -1.44
N LEU A 257 -28.17 9.43 -2.00
CA LEU A 257 -27.88 10.70 -1.29
C LEU A 257 -28.98 11.02 -0.26
N LYS A 258 -30.16 10.41 -0.38
CA LYS A 258 -31.31 10.64 0.50
C LYS A 258 -31.56 9.49 1.47
N ALA A 259 -31.63 8.26 0.95
CA ALA A 259 -31.95 7.08 1.74
C ALA A 259 -31.37 5.80 1.12
N VAL A 260 -30.87 4.93 1.98
CA VAL A 260 -30.45 3.56 1.64
C VAL A 260 -31.28 2.59 2.50
N PRO A 261 -31.83 1.49 1.95
CA PRO A 261 -32.59 0.51 2.73
C PRO A 261 -31.66 -0.30 3.64
N ALA A 262 -32.17 -0.85 4.74
CA ALA A 262 -31.34 -1.45 5.78
C ALA A 262 -30.85 -2.87 5.44
N PHE A 263 -29.52 -3.04 5.37
CA PHE A 263 -28.81 -4.29 5.14
C PHE A 263 -27.58 -4.43 6.07
N GLU A 264 -27.07 -5.65 6.22
CA GLU A 264 -25.82 -5.94 6.94
C GLU A 264 -24.57 -5.62 6.10
N VAL A 265 -24.61 -5.90 4.78
CA VAL A 265 -23.47 -5.75 3.88
C VAL A 265 -23.85 -4.94 2.65
N TYR A 266 -23.04 -3.93 2.35
CA TYR A 266 -23.17 -3.05 1.18
C TYR A 266 -21.93 -3.13 0.29
N THR A 267 -22.11 -2.96 -1.02
CA THR A 267 -21.02 -2.72 -1.99
C THR A 267 -21.25 -1.40 -2.72
N MET A 268 -20.16 -0.73 -3.09
CA MET A 268 -20.14 0.40 -4.04
C MET A 268 -18.95 0.24 -4.97
N LYS A 269 -19.16 0.32 -6.29
CA LYS A 269 -18.13 0.01 -7.29
C LYS A 269 -18.09 1.01 -8.44
N TRP A 270 -17.05 1.86 -8.50
CA TRP A 270 -16.97 3.00 -9.42
C TRP A 270 -18.20 3.90 -9.28
N VAL A 271 -18.36 4.48 -8.09
CA VAL A 271 -19.45 5.41 -7.75
C VAL A 271 -18.93 6.60 -6.97
N LEU A 272 -18.13 6.39 -5.91
CA LEU A 272 -17.67 7.46 -5.03
C LEU A 272 -16.61 8.36 -5.69
N HIS A 273 -15.96 7.90 -6.75
CA HIS A 273 -15.03 8.71 -7.55
C HIS A 273 -15.73 9.79 -8.41
N ASP A 274 -17.02 9.64 -8.74
CA ASP A 274 -17.80 10.65 -9.48
C ASP A 274 -18.08 11.91 -8.63
N TRP A 275 -18.01 11.80 -7.31
CA TRP A 275 -18.47 12.81 -6.35
C TRP A 275 -17.32 13.54 -5.65
N LYS A 276 -17.57 14.77 -5.21
CA LYS A 276 -16.67 15.49 -4.29
C LYS A 276 -16.90 15.08 -2.83
N ASP A 277 -15.92 15.37 -1.99
CA ASP A 277 -15.87 14.94 -0.59
C ASP A 277 -17.13 15.27 0.24
N PRO A 278 -17.80 16.44 0.10
CA PRO A 278 -19.05 16.72 0.84
C PRO A 278 -20.19 15.74 0.51
N ASP A 279 -20.30 15.33 -0.75
CA ASP A 279 -21.31 14.39 -1.22
C ASP A 279 -20.95 12.96 -0.80
N VAL A 280 -19.67 12.57 -0.94
CA VAL A 280 -19.17 11.27 -0.44
C VAL A 280 -19.42 11.12 1.06
N LEU A 281 -19.17 12.16 1.87
CA LEU A 281 -19.50 12.14 3.29
C LEU A 281 -21.01 11.98 3.56
N THR A 282 -21.85 12.54 2.70
CA THR A 282 -23.32 12.39 2.78
C THR A 282 -23.74 10.96 2.48
N ILE A 283 -23.22 10.36 1.41
CA ILE A 283 -23.46 8.95 1.03
C ILE A 283 -23.00 8.01 2.15
N LEU A 284 -21.76 8.14 2.61
CA LEU A 284 -21.19 7.29 3.66
C LEU A 284 -21.98 7.37 4.97
N ARG A 285 -22.48 8.56 5.35
CA ARG A 285 -23.36 8.74 6.52
C ARG A 285 -24.74 8.12 6.31
N CYS A 286 -25.31 8.22 5.11
CA CYS A 286 -26.60 7.61 4.77
C CYS A 286 -26.54 6.09 4.89
N ILE A 287 -25.54 5.45 4.26
CA ILE A 287 -25.31 4.00 4.35
C ILE A 287 -25.09 3.57 5.80
N ARG A 288 -24.32 4.35 6.58
CA ARG A 288 -24.06 4.04 7.98
C ARG A 288 -25.31 4.07 8.85
N ALA A 289 -26.17 5.07 8.67
CA ALA A 289 -27.43 5.19 9.40
C ALA A 289 -28.38 4.01 9.14
N SER A 290 -28.24 3.37 7.97
CA SER A 290 -29.02 2.19 7.55
C SER A 290 -28.31 0.86 7.80
N LEU A 291 -27.06 0.83 8.28
CA LEU A 291 -26.33 -0.41 8.52
C LEU A 291 -26.94 -1.19 9.68
N ILE A 292 -27.35 -2.43 9.43
CA ILE A 292 -27.79 -3.36 10.48
C ILE A 292 -26.52 -3.81 11.25
N PRO A 293 -26.36 -3.49 12.55
CA PRO A 293 -25.14 -3.82 13.27
C PRO A 293 -25.00 -5.33 13.50
N GLY A 294 -23.82 -5.86 13.19
CA GLY A 294 -23.49 -7.28 13.31
C GLY A 294 -21.98 -7.50 13.17
N PRO A 295 -21.45 -8.68 13.55
CA PRO A 295 -20.01 -8.94 13.55
C PRO A 295 -19.38 -8.93 12.16
N ASP A 296 -20.18 -9.18 11.12
CA ASP A 296 -19.74 -9.22 9.71
C ASP A 296 -20.22 -8.02 8.90
N SER A 297 -20.91 -7.06 9.52
CA SER A 297 -21.58 -5.93 8.85
C SER A 297 -20.57 -4.89 8.36
N ARG A 298 -20.60 -4.58 7.06
CA ARG A 298 -19.57 -3.75 6.41
C ARG A 298 -20.02 -3.13 5.09
N LEU A 299 -19.39 -2.02 4.73
CA LEU A 299 -19.41 -1.44 3.39
C LEU A 299 -18.10 -1.80 2.67
N VAL A 300 -18.19 -2.39 1.47
CA VAL A 300 -17.05 -2.72 0.62
C VAL A 300 -16.98 -1.72 -0.53
N ILE A 301 -15.90 -0.93 -0.56
CA ILE A 301 -15.66 0.09 -1.59
C ILE A 301 -14.71 -0.49 -2.65
N LEU A 302 -15.10 -0.46 -3.91
CA LEU A 302 -14.36 -0.99 -5.05
C LEU A 302 -14.05 0.19 -6.01
N GLU A 303 -12.89 0.80 -5.82
CA GLU A 303 -12.49 2.09 -6.41
C GLU A 303 -10.99 2.09 -6.73
N SER A 304 -10.51 3.07 -7.51
CA SER A 304 -9.07 3.27 -7.63
C SER A 304 -8.48 3.83 -6.34
N ASN A 305 -7.19 3.52 -6.12
CA ASN A 305 -6.39 4.12 -5.06
C ASN A 305 -5.21 4.86 -5.73
N LEU A 306 -5.16 6.18 -5.55
CA LEU A 306 -4.09 7.00 -6.09
C LEU A 306 -2.78 6.65 -5.40
N SER A 307 -1.78 6.34 -6.22
CA SER A 307 -0.45 5.95 -5.81
C SER A 307 0.61 6.58 -6.72
N ASP A 308 1.84 6.58 -6.23
CA ASP A 308 2.99 7.15 -6.93
C ASP A 308 3.76 6.10 -7.75
N GLY A 309 4.68 6.59 -8.59
CA GLY A 309 5.50 5.75 -9.45
C GLY A 309 4.80 5.20 -10.70
N GLN A 310 5.47 4.28 -11.40
CA GLN A 310 5.02 3.77 -12.71
C GLN A 310 3.73 2.94 -12.61
N MET A 311 3.45 2.32 -11.47
CA MET A 311 2.23 1.52 -11.26
C MET A 311 0.98 2.39 -11.03
N GLY A 312 1.13 3.56 -10.37
CA GLY A 312 0.06 4.54 -10.20
C GLY A 312 -0.33 5.32 -11.47
N ARG A 313 0.34 5.07 -12.60
CA ARG A 313 0.09 5.78 -13.88
C ARG A 313 -1.36 5.65 -14.35
N LEU A 314 -2.03 4.53 -14.06
CA LEU A 314 -3.38 4.24 -14.53
C LEU A 314 -4.46 4.89 -13.66
N SER A 315 -4.32 4.87 -12.33
CA SER A 315 -5.22 5.59 -11.44
C SER A 315 -5.13 7.11 -11.64
N ARG A 316 -3.93 7.63 -11.95
CA ARG A 316 -3.74 9.03 -12.37
C ARG A 316 -4.44 9.39 -13.69
N TYR A 317 -4.50 8.49 -14.67
CA TYR A 317 -5.34 8.72 -15.86
C TYR A 317 -6.84 8.64 -15.52
N GLY A 318 -7.23 7.78 -14.58
CA GLY A 318 -8.58 7.77 -13.98
C GLY A 318 -8.97 9.12 -13.39
N ASP A 319 -8.09 9.72 -12.58
CA ASP A 319 -8.31 11.02 -11.93
C ASP A 319 -8.53 12.15 -12.94
N ILE A 320 -7.67 12.23 -13.96
CA ILE A 320 -7.86 13.19 -15.06
C ILE A 320 -9.17 12.94 -15.80
N ASN A 321 -9.55 11.67 -16.03
CA ASN A 321 -10.84 11.34 -16.65
C ASN A 321 -12.02 11.84 -15.79
N MET A 322 -12.01 11.59 -14.47
CA MET A 322 -13.11 11.99 -13.57
C MET A 322 -13.22 13.52 -13.44
N MET A 323 -12.08 14.20 -13.33
CA MET A 323 -12.00 15.66 -13.31
C MET A 323 -12.52 16.29 -14.61
N MET A 324 -12.26 15.66 -15.76
CA MET A 324 -12.64 16.21 -17.07
C MET A 324 -14.09 15.90 -17.49
N THR A 325 -14.72 14.83 -16.97
CA THR A 325 -16.09 14.39 -17.34
C THR A 325 -17.17 14.71 -16.33
N ALA A 326 -16.90 14.56 -15.03
CA ALA A 326 -17.91 14.53 -13.97
C ALA A 326 -17.64 15.53 -12.83
N ASN A 327 -16.53 16.27 -12.87
CA ASN A 327 -15.97 16.97 -11.71
C ASN A 327 -15.70 16.03 -10.51
N GLY A 328 -15.51 14.75 -10.78
CA GLY A 328 -15.12 13.75 -9.80
C GLY A 328 -13.66 13.91 -9.37
N GLN A 329 -13.15 12.92 -8.64
CA GLN A 329 -11.73 12.73 -8.35
C GLN A 329 -11.47 11.31 -7.88
N GLU A 330 -10.33 10.75 -8.28
CA GLU A 330 -9.80 9.57 -7.59
C GLU A 330 -9.18 10.02 -6.25
N ARG A 331 -8.90 9.07 -5.36
CA ARG A 331 -8.43 9.38 -4.01
C ARG A 331 -7.30 8.46 -3.58
N SER A 332 -6.34 9.01 -2.83
CA SER A 332 -5.31 8.23 -2.16
C SER A 332 -5.88 7.47 -0.97
N GLU A 333 -5.15 6.47 -0.47
CA GLU A 333 -5.49 5.75 0.75
C GLU A 333 -5.72 6.70 1.94
N GLU A 334 -4.88 7.73 2.08
CA GLU A 334 -5.01 8.74 3.12
C GLU A 334 -6.35 9.50 3.03
N GLN A 335 -6.74 9.91 1.82
CA GLN A 335 -8.02 10.59 1.59
C GLN A 335 -9.22 9.66 1.86
N TRP A 336 -9.14 8.38 1.45
CA TRP A 336 -10.14 7.37 1.79
C TRP A 336 -10.26 7.16 3.31
N ARG A 337 -9.13 7.10 4.02
CA ARG A 337 -9.09 6.98 5.48
C ARG A 337 -9.68 8.20 6.18
N ALA A 338 -9.37 9.41 5.71
CA ALA A 338 -9.91 10.65 6.24
C ALA A 338 -11.45 10.75 6.04
N LEU A 339 -11.96 10.39 4.85
CA LEU A 339 -13.39 10.38 4.56
C LEU A 339 -14.16 9.36 5.40
N ALA A 340 -13.61 8.16 5.56
CA ALA A 340 -14.16 7.16 6.47
C ALA A 340 -14.22 7.70 7.90
N ALA A 341 -13.11 8.22 8.45
CA ALA A 341 -13.08 8.78 9.80
C ALA A 341 -14.09 9.95 9.99
N ALA A 342 -14.23 10.85 9.01
CA ALA A 342 -15.15 11.99 9.05
C ALA A 342 -16.64 11.61 8.82
N SER A 343 -16.92 10.40 8.35
CA SER A 343 -18.25 9.75 8.39
C SER A 343 -18.36 8.73 9.54
N GLY A 344 -17.27 8.56 10.29
CA GLY A 344 -17.07 7.67 11.44
C GLY A 344 -17.07 6.18 11.11
N TRP A 345 -16.84 5.81 9.85
CA TRP A 345 -16.40 4.47 9.49
C TRP A 345 -14.93 4.28 9.90
N GLU A 346 -14.57 3.04 10.23
CA GLU A 346 -13.18 2.61 10.32
C GLU A 346 -12.81 1.77 9.09
N VAL A 347 -11.53 1.76 8.77
CA VAL A 347 -10.95 1.42 7.47
C VAL A 347 -10.15 0.11 7.70
N SER A 348 -10.65 -1.08 7.29
CA SER A 348 -10.32 -2.40 7.89
C SER A 348 -9.27 -3.35 7.25
N ARG A 349 -9.42 -3.92 6.01
CA ARG A 349 -8.44 -4.90 5.41
C ARG A 349 -8.14 -4.91 3.86
N ILE A 350 -6.94 -4.57 3.34
CA ILE A 350 -6.64 -4.25 1.91
C ILE A 350 -6.56 -5.53 1.13
N TYR A 351 -7.21 -5.50 -0.04
CA TYR A 351 -6.91 -6.43 -1.11
C TYR A 351 -6.64 -5.66 -2.41
N PRO A 352 -5.36 -5.54 -2.84
CA PRO A 352 -5.07 -5.17 -4.21
C PRO A 352 -5.56 -6.30 -5.12
N MET A 353 -6.26 -5.98 -6.19
CA MET A 353 -6.94 -6.98 -7.01
C MET A 353 -6.16 -7.29 -8.28
N ARG A 354 -5.88 -8.58 -8.49
CA ARG A 354 -5.11 -9.08 -9.63
C ARG A 354 -5.91 -8.87 -10.91
N ARG A 355 -5.26 -8.27 -11.91
CA ARG A 355 -5.83 -8.03 -13.26
C ARG A 355 -7.09 -7.14 -13.27
N ALA A 356 -7.42 -6.51 -12.14
CA ALA A 356 -8.40 -5.42 -12.10
C ALA A 356 -7.68 -4.07 -12.21
N TRP A 357 -8.39 -3.06 -12.72
CA TRP A 357 -7.93 -1.65 -12.74
C TRP A 357 -8.39 -0.91 -11.46
N MET A 358 -9.07 -1.65 -10.57
CA MET A 358 -9.44 -1.30 -9.21
C MET A 358 -8.51 -1.97 -8.20
N SER A 359 -8.27 -1.26 -7.10
CA SER A 359 -8.09 -1.88 -5.78
C SER A 359 -9.46 -2.17 -5.18
N SER A 360 -9.60 -3.20 -4.33
CA SER A 360 -10.68 -3.11 -3.33
C SER A 360 -10.18 -2.27 -2.17
N ASN A 361 -10.87 -1.18 -1.89
CA ASN A 361 -10.75 -0.45 -0.64
C ASN A 361 -11.58 -1.17 0.43
N THR A 362 -11.14 -2.39 0.71
CA THR A 362 -10.95 -2.76 2.11
C THR A 362 -9.46 -2.42 2.44
N ILE A 363 -9.02 -2.31 3.72
CA ILE A 363 -8.06 -1.26 4.16
C ILE A 363 -6.98 -1.66 5.28
N ALA A 364 -6.09 -2.65 5.04
CA ALA A 364 -5.06 -3.38 5.85
C ALA A 364 -3.62 -2.88 5.67
N SER A 365 -2.80 -3.11 6.70
CA SER A 365 -1.37 -2.84 6.75
C SER A 365 -0.49 -3.84 6.00
N ASP A 366 0.51 -3.30 5.30
CA ASP A 366 1.81 -3.91 5.06
C ASP A 366 2.43 -4.33 6.43
N PRO A 367 3.12 -5.47 6.57
CA PRO A 367 3.42 -6.03 7.88
C PRO A 367 4.32 -5.11 8.72
N ASN A 368 3.86 -4.81 9.95
CA ASN A 368 4.62 -4.06 10.95
C ASN A 368 6.03 -4.64 11.11
N GLY A 369 7.04 -3.77 11.00
CA GLY A 369 8.44 -4.14 11.13
C GLY A 369 9.03 -4.81 9.90
N ALA A 370 8.62 -4.45 8.69
CA ALA A 370 9.39 -4.76 7.47
C ALA A 370 10.88 -4.38 7.64
N VAL A 371 11.81 -5.11 7.03
CA VAL A 371 13.26 -4.88 7.19
C VAL A 371 13.86 -4.30 5.92
N VAL A 372 14.62 -3.20 6.06
CA VAL A 372 15.31 -2.52 4.96
C VAL A 372 16.79 -2.27 5.32
N MET A 373 17.58 -1.80 4.35
CA MET A 373 19.00 -1.47 4.53
C MET A 373 19.24 0.03 4.30
N GLY A 374 20.04 0.67 5.15
CA GLY A 374 20.43 2.08 5.02
C GLY A 374 19.29 3.06 5.34
N ASP A 375 19.52 4.36 5.10
CA ASP A 375 18.46 5.36 5.28
C ASP A 375 17.38 5.23 4.20
N MET A 376 16.15 5.58 4.57
CA MET A 376 15.00 5.66 3.67
C MET A 376 14.21 6.93 3.96
N GLU A 377 13.54 7.50 2.96
CA GLU A 377 12.59 8.59 3.25
C GLU A 377 11.41 8.10 4.10
N TYR A 378 10.80 9.02 4.84
CA TYR A 378 9.65 8.71 5.68
C TYR A 378 8.45 8.31 4.82
N ASP A 379 7.88 7.14 5.10
CA ASP A 379 6.80 6.51 4.31
C ASP A 379 5.48 6.38 5.09
N GLY A 380 5.31 7.16 6.16
CA GLY A 380 4.19 7.06 7.10
C GLY A 380 4.41 6.07 8.25
N ARG A 381 5.52 5.32 8.25
CA ARG A 381 5.91 4.40 9.34
C ARG A 381 7.13 4.95 10.09
N VAL A 382 7.21 4.64 11.39
CA VAL A 382 8.42 4.97 12.18
C VAL A 382 9.60 4.14 11.68
N ILE A 383 10.68 4.81 11.29
CA ILE A 383 11.92 4.15 10.88
C ILE A 383 12.75 3.93 12.14
N LEU A 384 12.78 2.68 12.64
CA LEU A 384 13.62 2.28 13.76
C LEU A 384 14.98 1.84 13.22
N TYR A 385 16.04 2.60 13.51
CA TYR A 385 17.40 2.25 13.11
C TYR A 385 17.99 1.21 14.06
N ILE A 386 18.47 0.12 13.46
CA ILE A 386 19.11 -1.02 14.11
C ILE A 386 20.42 -1.36 13.39
N ILE A 387 21.25 -2.19 14.01
CA ILE A 387 22.48 -2.71 13.40
C ILE A 387 22.38 -4.21 13.24
N LYS A 388 23.18 -4.80 12.34
CA LYS A 388 23.30 -6.25 12.21
C LYS A 388 23.60 -6.88 13.59
N ALA A 389 22.83 -7.90 13.95
CA ALA A 389 22.93 -8.52 15.27
C ALA A 389 24.25 -9.31 15.44
N ASP A 390 24.99 -9.03 16.51
CA ASP A 390 25.98 -9.93 17.11
C ASP A 390 25.45 -10.43 18.48
N GLU A 391 26.21 -11.27 19.19
CA GLU A 391 25.83 -11.82 20.51
C GLU A 391 25.36 -10.78 21.55
N THR A 392 25.69 -9.50 21.35
CA THR A 392 25.47 -8.39 22.29
C THR A 392 24.91 -7.11 21.69
N SER A 393 24.98 -6.91 20.37
CA SER A 393 24.64 -5.64 19.73
C SER A 393 23.13 -5.32 19.75
N TYR A 394 22.28 -6.34 19.82
CA TYR A 394 20.81 -6.21 19.78
C TYR A 394 20.15 -5.78 21.10
N ILE A 395 20.85 -5.89 22.22
CA ILE A 395 20.31 -5.76 23.59
C ILE A 395 19.67 -4.39 23.86
N ASN A 396 20.17 -3.31 23.26
CA ASN A 396 19.56 -1.98 23.46
C ASN A 396 18.38 -1.70 22.51
N TYR A 397 18.41 -2.20 21.27
CA TYR A 397 17.33 -1.94 20.31
C TYR A 397 16.16 -2.92 20.42
N ILE A 398 16.26 -4.03 21.17
CA ILE A 398 15.06 -4.82 21.49
C ILE A 398 14.02 -4.06 22.30
N LYS A 399 14.39 -2.99 23.03
CA LYS A 399 13.42 -2.19 23.81
C LYS A 399 12.29 -1.60 22.93
N PRO A 400 12.56 -0.77 21.90
CA PRO A 400 11.51 -0.27 21.01
C PRO A 400 10.87 -1.38 20.15
N LEU A 401 11.59 -2.45 19.80
CA LEU A 401 11.00 -3.59 19.07
C LEU A 401 9.94 -4.33 19.90
N ILE A 402 10.19 -4.54 21.20
CA ILE A 402 9.17 -5.12 22.11
C ILE A 402 7.99 -4.16 22.23
N LEU A 403 8.24 -2.86 22.42
CA LEU A 403 7.15 -1.87 22.46
C LEU A 403 6.31 -1.86 21.17
N ALA A 404 6.96 -2.00 20.01
CA ALA A 404 6.28 -2.08 18.72
C ALA A 404 5.43 -3.35 18.56
N GLU A 405 5.88 -4.49 19.10
CA GLU A 405 5.12 -5.74 19.12
C GLU A 405 3.98 -5.75 20.17
N GLU A 406 4.08 -4.92 21.22
CA GLU A 406 3.05 -4.76 22.26
C GLU A 406 1.97 -3.75 21.87
N ILE A 407 2.32 -2.64 21.22
CA ILE A 407 1.40 -1.57 20.78
C ILE A 407 0.91 -1.78 19.33
N GLN A 408 1.65 -2.51 18.50
CA GLN A 408 1.35 -2.75 17.08
C GLN A 408 1.33 -1.46 16.21
N PHE A 409 2.18 -0.48 16.53
CA PHE A 409 2.28 0.76 15.75
C PHE A 409 2.99 0.57 14.40
N PRO A 410 2.67 1.39 13.37
CA PRO A 410 3.30 1.32 12.05
C PRO A 410 4.80 1.63 12.11
N HIS A 411 5.64 0.66 11.76
CA HIS A 411 7.09 0.83 11.78
C HIS A 411 7.82 -0.02 10.73
N VAL A 412 9.05 0.38 10.43
CA VAL A 412 10.01 -0.30 9.56
C VAL A 412 11.36 -0.37 10.29
N LEU A 413 12.08 -1.47 10.11
CA LEU A 413 13.38 -1.74 10.73
C LEU A 413 14.49 -1.46 9.70
N SER A 414 15.18 -0.33 9.86
CA SER A 414 16.32 0.03 9.00
C SER A 414 17.62 -0.52 9.59
N VAL A 415 18.26 -1.45 8.89
CA VAL A 415 19.57 -1.99 9.23
C VAL A 415 20.65 -1.09 8.64
N ILE A 416 21.46 -0.48 9.50
CA ILE A 416 22.49 0.50 9.13
C ILE A 416 23.92 0.03 9.41
N ASP A 417 24.88 0.66 8.75
CA ASP A 417 26.29 0.64 9.15
C ASP A 417 26.60 1.91 9.95
N THR A 418 27.06 1.78 11.20
CA THR A 418 27.39 2.93 12.06
C THR A 418 28.62 3.70 11.61
N ARG A 419 29.34 3.20 10.59
CA ARG A 419 30.46 3.89 9.93
C ARG A 419 30.02 4.86 8.84
N ASP A 420 28.77 4.80 8.39
CA ASP A 420 28.24 5.74 7.42
C ASP A 420 28.23 7.17 7.97
N GLU A 421 28.57 8.15 7.13
CA GLU A 421 28.62 9.56 7.55
C GLU A 421 27.22 10.19 7.68
N TRP A 422 26.26 9.78 6.83
CA TRP A 422 24.90 10.32 6.84
C TRP A 422 24.21 10.13 8.20
N PHE A 423 24.56 9.07 8.93
CA PHE A 423 23.95 8.71 10.21
C PHE A 423 24.30 9.71 11.35
N TYR A 424 25.30 10.59 11.17
CA TYR A 424 25.49 11.74 12.06
C TYR A 424 24.29 12.69 12.11
N SER A 425 23.46 12.72 11.05
CA SER A 425 22.21 13.50 11.03
C SER A 425 21.07 12.87 11.85
N ILE A 426 21.25 11.62 12.30
CA ILE A 426 20.28 10.88 13.11
C ILE A 426 20.77 10.73 14.56
N HIS A 427 22.05 10.41 14.76
CA HIS A 427 22.64 10.21 16.08
C HIS A 427 24.06 10.82 16.15
N PRO A 428 24.37 11.70 17.13
CA PRO A 428 25.66 12.40 17.18
C PRO A 428 26.87 11.46 17.35
N GLU A 429 26.71 10.35 18.10
CA GLU A 429 27.72 9.28 18.20
C GLU A 429 27.50 8.10 17.24
N ARG A 430 26.54 8.17 16.31
CA ARG A 430 26.16 7.07 15.40
C ARG A 430 25.82 5.75 16.11
N MET A 431 24.94 5.82 17.12
CA MET A 431 24.48 4.65 17.90
C MET A 431 23.00 4.32 17.67
N VAL A 432 22.63 3.09 18.04
CA VAL A 432 21.25 2.58 18.01
C VAL A 432 20.81 2.09 19.42
N PRO A 433 19.50 2.11 19.75
CA PRO A 433 18.40 2.58 18.91
C PRO A 433 18.40 4.10 18.75
N SER A 434 17.98 4.50 17.55
CA SER A 434 17.49 5.84 17.21
C SER A 434 16.36 5.65 16.21
N LEU A 435 15.55 6.69 16.00
CA LEU A 435 14.44 6.63 15.06
C LEU A 435 14.29 7.92 14.26
N LYS A 436 13.73 7.77 13.05
CA LYS A 436 13.24 8.85 12.22
C LYS A 436 11.73 8.70 12.04
N ASP A 437 11.04 9.80 12.15
CA ASP A 437 9.60 9.92 12.07
C ASP A 437 9.24 11.32 11.50
N GLN A 438 7.96 11.59 11.30
CA GLN A 438 7.46 12.91 10.91
C GLN A 438 6.31 13.29 11.84
N ASP A 439 6.31 14.53 12.33
CA ASP A 439 5.20 15.05 13.12
C ASP A 439 3.92 15.09 12.25
N PRO A 440 2.81 14.44 12.66
CA PRO A 440 1.61 14.34 11.84
C PRO A 440 0.78 15.63 11.80
N VAL A 441 1.12 16.65 12.60
CA VAL A 441 0.46 17.95 12.66
C VAL A 441 1.28 19.03 11.95
N THR A 442 2.59 19.09 12.18
CA THR A 442 3.47 20.11 11.58
C THR A 442 4.17 19.66 10.31
N GLY A 443 4.23 18.34 10.05
CA GLY A 443 5.02 17.77 8.96
C GLY A 443 6.54 17.84 9.20
N GLU A 444 6.99 18.27 10.37
CA GLU A 444 8.41 18.39 10.67
C GLU A 444 9.09 17.03 10.83
N LYS A 445 10.32 16.91 10.32
CA LYS A 445 11.14 15.71 10.48
C LYS A 445 11.52 15.56 11.94
N VAL A 446 11.07 14.47 12.56
CA VAL A 446 11.40 14.13 13.94
C VAL A 446 12.54 13.11 13.94
N ILE A 447 13.61 13.44 14.67
CA ILE A 447 14.72 12.54 14.97
C ILE A 447 14.78 12.36 16.48
N VAL A 448 14.70 11.11 16.95
CA VAL A 448 14.87 10.78 18.37
C VAL A 448 16.02 9.79 18.52
N PHE A 449 16.93 10.11 19.41
CA PHE A 449 18.06 9.27 19.79
C PHE A 449 18.13 9.13 21.31
N GLU A 450 18.88 8.12 21.78
CA GLU A 450 18.78 7.53 23.12
C GLU A 450 17.53 6.63 23.29
N SER A 451 17.74 5.47 23.92
CA SER A 451 16.77 4.39 24.04
C SER A 451 15.53 4.71 24.89
N THR A 452 15.68 5.43 26.00
CA THR A 452 14.56 5.85 26.85
C THR A 452 13.81 7.01 26.21
N ALA A 453 14.51 7.93 25.54
CA ALA A 453 13.86 8.97 24.73
C ALA A 453 13.03 8.37 23.58
N CYS A 454 13.56 7.37 22.86
CA CYS A 454 12.81 6.64 21.84
C CYS A 454 11.55 5.96 22.43
N LEU A 455 11.68 5.27 23.56
CA LEU A 455 10.53 4.64 24.23
C LEU A 455 9.46 5.66 24.65
N GLN A 456 9.87 6.79 25.23
CA GLN A 456 8.97 7.86 25.67
C GLN A 456 8.23 8.48 24.47
N TYR A 457 8.96 8.81 23.40
CA TYR A 457 8.36 9.32 22.16
C TYR A 457 7.35 8.36 21.55
N LEU A 458 7.67 7.06 21.50
CA LEU A 458 6.79 6.05 20.93
C LEU A 458 5.49 5.86 21.73
N VAL A 459 5.52 5.95 23.06
CA VAL A 459 4.27 5.91 23.85
C VAL A 459 3.50 7.21 23.75
N ASP A 460 4.16 8.37 23.76
CA ASP A 460 3.47 9.66 23.62
C ASP A 460 2.79 9.78 22.23
N ARG A 461 3.31 9.08 21.21
CA ARG A 461 2.72 9.00 19.86
C ARG A 461 1.65 7.91 19.69
N PHE A 462 1.78 6.75 20.35
CA PHE A 462 0.94 5.56 20.04
C PHE A 462 0.23 4.88 21.24
N ASP A 463 0.60 5.15 22.50
CA ASP A 463 -0.01 4.54 23.70
C ASP A 463 -1.29 5.27 24.14
N THR A 464 -2.31 5.24 23.28
CA THR A 464 -3.53 6.06 23.41
C THR A 464 -4.35 5.78 24.68
N ASP A 465 -4.20 4.62 25.30
CA ASP A 465 -4.93 4.20 26.52
C ASP A 465 -4.11 4.35 27.82
N GLY A 466 -2.87 4.84 27.73
CA GLY A 466 -1.97 5.01 28.87
C GLY A 466 -1.47 3.68 29.49
N THR A 467 -1.55 2.55 28.79
CA THR A 467 -1.09 1.26 29.33
C THR A 467 0.41 1.29 29.65
N TRP A 468 1.24 1.79 28.75
CA TRP A 468 2.71 1.81 28.88
C TRP A 468 3.27 3.10 29.47
N SER A 469 2.64 4.24 29.17
CA SER A 469 3.02 5.60 29.62
C SER A 469 2.43 5.96 30.99
N GLY A 470 1.29 5.38 31.37
CA GLY A 470 0.55 5.67 32.60
C GLY A 470 -0.71 6.51 32.36
N ARG A 471 -1.81 6.14 33.02
CA ARG A 471 -3.15 6.73 32.89
C ARG A 471 -3.39 7.92 33.81
N THR A 472 -2.60 8.05 34.88
CA THR A 472 -2.72 9.14 35.86
C THR A 472 -1.38 9.84 36.07
N VAL A 473 -1.39 11.05 36.61
CA VAL A 473 -0.16 11.80 36.97
C VAL A 473 0.72 11.00 37.94
N ALA A 474 0.12 10.23 38.85
CA ALA A 474 0.85 9.36 39.78
C ALA A 474 1.52 8.17 39.07
N GLU A 475 0.82 7.52 38.13
CA GLU A 475 1.41 6.45 37.31
C GLU A 475 2.54 7.00 36.43
N LYS A 476 2.31 8.11 35.70
CA LYS A 476 3.31 8.77 34.84
C LYS A 476 4.55 9.16 35.64
N GLY A 477 4.39 9.76 36.82
CA GLY A 477 5.49 10.12 37.71
C GLY A 477 6.29 8.92 38.23
N ALA A 478 5.62 7.81 38.56
CA ALA A 478 6.29 6.57 38.95
C ALA A 478 7.08 5.95 37.79
N ILE A 479 6.49 5.86 36.60
CA ILE A 479 7.12 5.32 35.39
C ILE A 479 8.35 6.16 35.02
N LEU A 480 8.20 7.49 34.96
CA LEU A 480 9.30 8.41 34.68
C LEU A 480 10.44 8.30 35.70
N SER A 481 10.12 8.15 36.99
CA SER A 481 11.14 7.99 38.04
C SER A 481 12.00 6.75 37.82
N TRP A 482 11.38 5.61 37.50
CA TRP A 482 12.10 4.35 37.27
C TRP A 482 12.82 4.31 35.91
N THR A 483 12.25 4.85 34.83
CA THR A 483 12.94 4.93 33.53
C THR A 483 14.14 5.88 33.57
N ALA A 484 14.00 7.06 34.20
CA ALA A 484 15.11 7.99 34.40
C ALA A 484 16.21 7.37 35.29
N TYR A 485 15.85 6.64 36.35
CA TYR A 485 16.83 5.93 37.18
C TYR A 485 17.58 4.83 36.40
N GLN A 486 16.90 4.08 35.52
CA GLN A 486 17.54 3.10 34.63
C GLN A 486 18.60 3.76 33.72
N THR A 487 18.23 4.90 33.12
CA THR A 487 19.04 5.67 32.18
C THR A 487 20.24 6.30 32.86
N ALA A 488 20.08 6.83 34.07
CA ALA A 488 21.15 7.48 34.83
C ALA A 488 22.09 6.51 35.57
N ALA A 489 21.63 5.29 35.91
CA ALA A 489 22.38 4.36 36.75
C ALA A 489 22.73 3.02 36.07
N LEU A 490 21.79 2.07 36.00
CA LEU A 490 22.09 0.68 35.58
C LEU A 490 22.61 0.62 34.14
N GLY A 491 21.94 1.28 33.19
CA GLY A 491 22.29 1.25 31.76
C GLY A 491 23.74 1.65 31.47
N PRO A 492 24.18 2.88 31.81
CA PRO A 492 25.56 3.31 31.58
C PRO A 492 26.56 2.50 32.42
N THR A 493 26.26 2.18 33.68
CA THR A 493 27.19 1.43 34.54
C THR A 493 27.51 0.05 33.96
N ALA A 494 26.49 -0.72 33.56
CA ALA A 494 26.66 -2.04 32.96
C ALA A 494 27.35 -1.97 31.59
N LYS A 495 27.02 -0.97 30.76
CA LYS A 495 27.66 -0.73 29.45
C LYS A 495 29.15 -0.41 29.59
N TYR A 496 29.54 0.48 30.52
CA TYR A 496 30.95 0.79 30.77
C TYR A 496 31.70 -0.39 31.40
N TRP A 497 31.07 -1.14 32.32
CA TRP A 497 31.65 -2.38 32.84
C TRP A 497 32.00 -3.35 31.71
N LEU A 498 31.05 -3.61 30.80
CA LEU A 498 31.24 -4.48 29.63
C LEU A 498 32.36 -3.96 28.71
N TYR A 499 32.40 -2.65 28.45
CA TYR A 499 33.43 -2.02 27.63
C TYR A 499 34.84 -2.24 28.21
N PHE A 500 35.07 -1.93 29.49
CA PHE A 500 36.35 -2.16 30.14
C PHE A 500 36.70 -3.66 30.25
N LYS A 501 35.72 -4.54 30.49
CA LYS A 501 35.91 -6.00 30.54
C LYS A 501 36.30 -6.60 29.19
N ARG A 502 35.73 -6.12 28.07
CA ARG A 502 36.02 -6.63 26.71
C ARG A 502 37.26 -6.02 26.05
N GLY A 503 37.79 -4.91 26.55
CA GLY A 503 39.08 -4.35 26.12
C GLY A 503 39.04 -2.85 25.82
N TYR A 504 39.80 -2.08 26.61
CA TYR A 504 39.98 -0.64 26.46
C TYR A 504 41.36 -0.31 25.85
N PRO A 505 41.53 0.73 25.02
CA PRO A 505 40.49 1.50 24.33
C PRO A 505 39.94 0.74 23.11
N THR A 506 40.53 -0.41 22.76
CA THR A 506 40.10 -1.24 21.63
C THR A 506 40.18 -2.72 21.99
N ARG A 507 39.39 -3.57 21.29
CA ARG A 507 39.50 -5.03 21.40
C ARG A 507 40.81 -5.59 20.83
N ALA A 508 41.47 -4.85 19.93
CA ALA A 508 42.72 -5.28 19.29
C ALA A 508 43.94 -5.12 20.22
N ASN A 509 43.98 -4.02 20.98
CA ASN A 509 45.04 -3.73 21.95
C ASN A 509 44.41 -3.45 23.34
N PRO A 510 43.95 -4.50 24.06
CA PRO A 510 43.22 -4.34 25.31
C PRO A 510 44.14 -4.09 26.51
N VAL A 511 44.01 -2.91 27.11
CA VAL A 511 44.52 -2.52 28.42
C VAL A 511 43.48 -2.89 29.47
N GLN A 512 43.87 -3.72 30.44
CA GLN A 512 43.02 -4.12 31.55
C GLN A 512 43.08 -3.11 32.69
N LEU A 513 41.92 -2.78 33.28
CA LEU A 513 41.79 -1.87 34.43
C LEU A 513 41.04 -2.57 35.58
N PRO A 514 41.68 -3.52 36.31
CA PRO A 514 40.98 -4.44 37.22
C PRO A 514 40.11 -3.73 38.26
N ARG A 515 40.66 -2.73 38.97
CA ARG A 515 39.92 -1.95 39.98
C ARG A 515 38.70 -1.21 39.40
N THR A 516 38.79 -0.74 38.16
CA THR A 516 37.66 -0.08 37.46
C THR A 516 36.59 -1.10 37.11
N ILE A 517 36.99 -2.27 36.60
CA ILE A 517 36.08 -3.38 36.26
C ILE A 517 35.37 -3.89 37.52
N GLU A 518 36.10 -4.17 38.60
CA GLU A 518 35.55 -4.55 39.92
C GLU A 518 34.57 -3.50 40.46
N LYS A 519 34.93 -2.21 40.38
CA LYS A 519 34.08 -1.13 40.88
C LYS A 519 32.77 -0.99 40.09
N LEU A 520 32.83 -1.08 38.76
CA LEU A 520 31.63 -1.02 37.91
C LEU A 520 30.78 -2.30 38.02
N HIS A 521 31.42 -3.46 38.24
CA HIS A 521 30.74 -4.72 38.55
C HIS A 521 29.93 -4.61 39.85
N ALA A 522 30.58 -4.23 40.95
CA ALA A 522 29.93 -4.05 42.25
C ALA A 522 28.84 -2.96 42.23
N ASN A 523 29.02 -1.90 41.44
CA ASN A 523 27.98 -0.89 41.22
C ASN A 523 26.78 -1.47 40.43
N THR A 524 27.01 -2.36 39.46
CA THR A 524 25.95 -3.04 38.68
C THR A 524 25.14 -3.97 39.58
N LEU A 525 25.78 -4.81 40.39
CA LEU A 525 25.09 -5.68 41.35
C LEU A 525 24.24 -4.87 42.34
N ARG A 526 24.75 -3.73 42.83
CA ARG A 526 23.99 -2.81 43.70
C ARG A 526 22.71 -2.26 43.03
N GLN A 527 22.68 -2.11 41.71
CA GLN A 527 21.47 -1.70 41.00
C GLN A 527 20.43 -2.83 40.97
N TRP A 528 20.87 -4.08 40.84
CA TRP A 528 19.99 -5.24 41.02
C TRP A 528 19.49 -5.38 42.47
N ASP A 529 20.31 -5.09 43.49
CA ASP A 529 19.84 -5.07 44.89
C ASP A 529 18.69 -4.07 45.13
N ILE A 530 18.69 -2.95 44.40
CA ILE A 530 17.62 -1.93 44.47
C ILE A 530 16.37 -2.41 43.73
N LEU A 531 16.53 -2.99 42.54
CA LEU A 531 15.44 -3.56 41.75
C LEU A 531 14.76 -4.75 42.45
N GLU A 532 15.54 -5.63 43.08
CA GLU A 532 15.07 -6.75 43.89
C GLU A 532 14.27 -6.27 45.11
N LYS A 533 14.76 -5.22 45.82
CA LYS A 533 14.00 -4.60 46.92
C LYS A 533 12.67 -4.01 46.45
N ARG A 534 12.63 -3.40 45.26
CA ARG A 534 11.40 -2.89 44.65
C ARG A 534 10.43 -4.04 44.36
N LEU A 535 10.86 -5.06 43.62
CA LEU A 535 10.04 -6.23 43.27
C LEU A 535 9.69 -7.13 44.47
N LYS A 536 10.26 -6.87 45.65
CA LYS A 536 9.92 -7.49 46.94
C LYS A 536 8.74 -6.83 47.67
N GLU A 537 8.32 -5.64 47.27
CA GLU A 537 7.17 -4.98 47.89
C GLU A 537 5.87 -5.82 47.74
N PRO A 538 4.96 -5.81 48.75
CA PRO A 538 3.74 -6.61 48.70
C PRO A 538 2.86 -6.30 47.48
N GLY A 539 2.60 -7.34 46.67
CA GLY A 539 1.83 -7.25 45.43
C GLY A 539 2.57 -6.61 44.25
N GLN A 540 3.86 -6.29 44.37
CA GLN A 540 4.64 -5.68 43.29
C GLN A 540 5.07 -6.74 42.27
N GLN A 541 4.34 -6.85 41.16
CA GLN A 541 4.71 -7.76 40.06
C GLN A 541 5.67 -7.10 39.07
N TYR A 542 5.52 -5.80 38.80
CA TYR A 542 6.28 -5.02 37.81
C TYR A 542 7.04 -3.85 38.45
N ILE A 543 7.89 -3.15 37.71
CA ILE A 543 8.84 -2.19 38.31
C ILE A 543 8.15 -0.92 38.80
N ALA A 544 7.50 -0.17 37.91
CA ALA A 544 6.84 1.08 38.27
C ALA A 544 5.50 0.82 38.95
N LEU A 545 4.61 0.09 38.28
CA LEU A 545 3.27 -0.26 38.75
C LEU A 545 3.22 -1.69 39.31
N LYS A 546 2.17 -2.01 40.08
CA LYS A 546 2.07 -3.31 40.77
C LYS A 546 1.61 -4.44 39.86
N ASP A 547 0.71 -4.13 38.95
CA ASP A 547 -0.21 -5.07 38.28
C ASP A 547 0.05 -5.24 36.77
N ARG A 548 0.68 -4.25 36.13
CA ARG A 548 0.99 -4.28 34.68
C ARG A 548 2.40 -3.77 34.36
N PRO A 549 3.04 -4.24 33.26
CA PRO A 549 4.33 -3.72 32.82
C PRO A 549 4.18 -2.32 32.23
N THR A 550 5.28 -1.59 32.18
CA THR A 550 5.36 -0.20 31.72
C THR A 550 6.68 0.04 30.97
N LEU A 551 6.93 1.27 30.52
CA LEU A 551 8.25 1.64 29.98
C LEU A 551 9.42 1.32 30.94
N ALA A 552 9.21 1.37 32.25
CA ALA A 552 10.24 1.00 33.21
C ALA A 552 10.67 -0.46 33.01
N ASP A 553 9.71 -1.38 32.91
CA ASP A 553 9.97 -2.79 32.71
C ASP A 553 10.74 -3.06 31.41
N LEU A 554 10.37 -2.41 30.30
CA LEU A 554 11.11 -2.49 29.02
C LEU A 554 12.53 -1.92 29.12
N SER A 555 12.72 -0.82 29.86
CA SER A 555 14.03 -0.20 30.04
C SER A 555 15.01 -1.08 30.82
N TYR A 556 14.54 -1.77 31.86
CA TYR A 556 15.36 -2.67 32.67
C TYR A 556 15.56 -4.06 32.05
N PHE A 557 14.55 -4.60 31.35
CA PHE A 557 14.51 -5.99 30.90
C PHE A 557 15.80 -6.49 30.21
N PRO A 558 16.42 -5.77 29.25
CA PRO A 558 17.60 -6.29 28.55
C PRO A 558 18.83 -6.48 29.45
N PHE A 559 18.92 -5.73 30.56
CA PHE A 559 20.01 -5.81 31.54
C PHE A 559 19.64 -6.66 32.77
N ALA A 560 18.52 -7.38 32.74
CA ALA A 560 18.04 -8.23 33.83
C ALA A 560 17.38 -9.53 33.34
N MET A 561 17.69 -9.96 32.10
CA MET A 561 17.38 -11.31 31.61
C MET A 561 18.25 -12.36 32.35
N PRO A 562 17.79 -13.62 32.52
CA PRO A 562 18.53 -14.66 33.25
C PRO A 562 19.97 -14.88 32.77
N TRP A 563 20.21 -14.88 31.46
CA TRP A 563 21.55 -15.07 30.90
C TRP A 563 22.53 -13.92 31.23
N MET A 564 22.01 -12.72 31.53
CA MET A 564 22.82 -11.56 31.90
C MET A 564 23.49 -11.74 33.27
N PHE A 565 22.86 -12.47 34.20
CA PHE A 565 23.43 -12.83 35.50
C PHE A 565 24.63 -13.77 35.33
N THR A 566 24.46 -14.82 34.52
CA THR A 566 25.56 -15.72 34.12
C THR A 566 26.71 -14.96 33.44
N PHE A 567 26.38 -14.01 32.56
CA PHE A 567 27.37 -13.16 31.87
C PHE A 567 28.13 -12.20 32.81
N LEU A 568 27.46 -11.73 33.87
CA LEU A 568 28.03 -10.97 34.99
C LEU A 568 28.72 -11.86 36.04
N GLY A 569 28.68 -13.19 35.91
CA GLY A 569 29.39 -14.12 36.78
C GLY A 569 28.74 -14.32 38.15
N VAL A 570 27.42 -14.18 38.24
CA VAL A 570 26.62 -14.36 39.47
C VAL A 570 25.41 -15.26 39.20
N ASP A 571 24.82 -15.84 40.25
CA ASP A 571 23.60 -16.66 40.12
C ASP A 571 22.35 -15.77 40.31
N ILE A 572 21.38 -15.86 39.40
CA ILE A 572 20.12 -15.11 39.52
C ILE A 572 19.30 -15.53 40.76
N LYS A 573 19.57 -16.70 41.35
CA LYS A 573 18.95 -17.15 42.60
C LYS A 573 19.19 -16.22 43.78
N ASP A 574 20.23 -15.39 43.75
CA ASP A 574 20.48 -14.36 44.77
C ASP A 574 19.50 -13.18 44.66
N TRP A 575 18.81 -13.02 43.53
CA TRP A 575 17.76 -12.03 43.27
C TRP A 575 16.45 -12.69 42.78
N PRO A 576 15.77 -13.48 43.64
CA PRO A 576 14.63 -14.31 43.24
C PRO A 576 13.37 -13.52 42.84
N HIS A 577 13.23 -12.24 43.23
CA HIS A 577 12.13 -11.40 42.74
C HIS A 577 12.41 -10.88 41.32
N ILE A 578 13.66 -10.51 40.99
CA ILE A 578 14.08 -10.24 39.61
C ILE A 578 13.88 -11.50 38.76
N GLN A 579 14.25 -12.69 39.25
CA GLN A 579 14.05 -13.94 38.52
C GLN A 579 12.58 -14.08 38.06
N ARG A 580 11.63 -14.06 39.00
CA ARG A 580 10.19 -14.22 38.69
C ARG A 580 9.62 -13.12 37.80
N TRP A 581 10.12 -11.89 37.93
CA TRP A 581 9.74 -10.79 37.03
C TRP A 581 10.29 -11.00 35.61
N SER A 582 11.56 -11.41 35.48
CA SER A 582 12.21 -11.68 34.19
C SER A 582 11.54 -12.84 33.46
N GLU A 583 11.17 -13.90 34.18
CA GLU A 583 10.38 -15.04 33.66
C GLU A 583 9.00 -14.60 33.18
N ARG A 584 8.33 -13.71 33.92
CA ARG A 584 7.03 -13.14 33.50
C ARG A 584 7.15 -12.26 32.25
N MET A 585 8.22 -11.47 32.13
CA MET A 585 8.52 -10.70 30.93
C MET A 585 8.83 -11.63 29.74
N LEU A 586 9.63 -12.67 29.94
CA LEU A 586 9.94 -13.69 28.92
C LEU A 586 8.71 -14.47 28.44
N SER A 587 7.71 -14.70 29.32
CA SER A 587 6.45 -15.35 28.93
C SER A 587 5.51 -14.48 28.09
N ARG A 588 5.82 -13.17 27.90
CA ARG A 588 5.00 -12.29 27.06
C ARG A 588 5.20 -12.65 25.58
N PRO A 589 4.13 -12.86 24.79
CA PRO A 589 4.26 -13.25 23.38
C PRO A 589 5.10 -12.28 22.52
N ALA A 590 4.98 -10.97 22.76
CA ALA A 590 5.78 -9.95 22.08
C ALA A 590 7.28 -10.10 22.38
N VAL A 591 7.64 -10.24 23.66
CA VAL A 591 9.03 -10.45 24.11
C VAL A 591 9.62 -11.72 23.49
N ALA A 592 8.86 -12.83 23.51
CA ALA A 592 9.30 -14.09 22.91
C ALA A 592 9.56 -13.95 21.39
N ARG A 593 8.64 -13.31 20.64
CA ARG A 593 8.81 -13.05 19.20
C ARG A 593 10.04 -12.18 18.92
N VAL A 594 10.24 -11.09 19.67
CA VAL A 594 11.41 -10.21 19.48
C VAL A 594 12.72 -10.93 19.80
N LEU A 595 12.79 -11.72 20.88
CA LEU A 595 14.01 -12.46 21.21
C LEU A 595 14.33 -13.57 20.20
N GLN A 596 13.31 -14.19 19.59
CA GLN A 596 13.50 -15.14 18.48
C GLN A 596 13.98 -14.44 17.19
N ARG A 597 13.44 -13.24 16.91
CA ARG A 597 13.67 -12.52 15.65
C ARG A 597 14.91 -11.63 15.65
N ALA A 598 15.19 -10.91 16.73
CA ALA A 598 16.24 -9.90 16.77
C ALA A 598 17.65 -10.42 16.38
N PRO A 599 18.06 -11.66 16.75
CA PRO A 599 19.34 -12.22 16.32
C PRO A 599 19.49 -12.44 14.80
N THR A 600 18.39 -12.49 14.04
CA THR A 600 18.44 -12.69 12.57
C THR A 600 18.40 -11.38 11.78
N LEU A 601 18.23 -10.23 12.45
CA LEU A 601 18.11 -8.94 11.76
C LEU A 601 19.45 -8.49 11.16
N GLY A 602 19.44 -8.21 9.87
CA GLY A 602 20.61 -7.81 9.08
C GLY A 602 21.52 -8.96 8.63
N HIS A 603 21.10 -10.22 8.79
CA HIS A 603 21.88 -11.40 8.37
C HIS A 603 21.69 -11.80 6.92
#